data_AF-A0A5B0S8Z8-F1
#
_entry.id   AF-A0A5B0S8Z8-F1
#
_cell.length_a   1.000
_cell.length_b   1.000
_cell.length_c   1.000
_cell.angle_alpha   90.00
_cell.angle_beta   90.00
_cell.angle_gamma   90.00
#
_symmetry.space_group_name_H-M   'P 1'
#
loop_
_entity.id
_entity.type
_entity.pdbx_description
1 polymer ?
#
loop_
_entity_poly.entity_id
_entity_poly.type
_entity_poly.pdbx_seq_one_letter_code
_entity_poly.pdbx_strand_id
1 'polypeptide(L)' 'MSASSPHRKREPESVWDYPRPPALVPTTAHLRVLHAEPDANGQEVVVADTCKGLRVLETSHPPT' A
#
# COMPACT_ATOMS: atom_id res chain seq x y z
N MET A 1 23.19 6.26 1.59
CA MET A 1 22.34 7.44 1.84
C MET A 1 21.03 7.20 1.10
N SER A 2 20.06 6.55 1.74
CA SER A 2 18.76 6.30 1.12
C SER A 2 17.91 7.56 1.32
N ALA A 3 17.70 8.32 0.24
CA ALA A 3 16.85 9.49 0.28
C ALA A 3 15.43 9.06 0.66
N SER A 4 14.91 9.60 1.76
CA SER A 4 13.51 9.45 2.14
C SER A 4 12.65 9.91 0.96
N SER A 5 11.97 8.98 0.28
CA SER A 5 11.07 9.32 -0.81
C SER A 5 10.02 10.31 -0.29
N PRO A 6 9.90 11.50 -0.91
CA PRO A 6 8.91 12.47 -0.47
C PRO A 6 7.54 11.79 -0.54
N HIS A 7 6.80 11.81 0.57
CA HIS A 7 5.45 11.28 0.62
C HIS A 7 4.58 12.12 -0.30
N ARG A 8 4.46 11.70 -1.57
CA ARG A 8 3.56 12.32 -2.53
C ARG A 8 2.16 12.18 -1.97
N LYS A 9 1.58 13.30 -1.54
CA LYS A 9 0.20 13.37 -1.08
C LYS A 9 -0.68 12.80 -2.21
N ARG A 10 -1.40 11.72 -1.92
CA ARG A 10 -2.36 11.15 -2.88
C ARG A 10 -3.60 12.02 -2.87
N GLU A 11 -4.22 12.19 -4.03
CA GLU A 11 -5.54 12.79 -4.11
C GLU A 11 -6.53 11.90 -3.34
N PRO A 12 -7.51 12.50 -2.62
CA PRO A 12 -8.57 11.72 -1.99
C PRO A 12 -9.32 10.87 -3.00
N GLU A 13 -9.69 9.65 -2.61
CA GLU A 13 -10.54 8.75 -3.39
C GLU A 13 -11.83 8.46 -2.58
N SER A 14 -12.97 8.37 -3.26
CA SER A 14 -14.26 8.02 -2.64
C SER A 14 -14.57 6.54 -2.90
N VAL A 15 -14.80 5.78 -1.82
CA VAL A 15 -15.23 4.37 -1.89
C VAL A 15 -16.58 4.18 -2.58
N TRP A 16 -17.40 5.24 -2.68
CA TRP A 16 -18.67 5.22 -3.38
C TRP A 16 -18.52 5.15 -4.90
N ASP A 17 -17.36 5.53 -5.43
CA ASP A 17 -17.05 5.52 -6.87
C ASP A 17 -16.48 4.17 -7.33
N TYR A 18 -16.23 3.23 -6.42
CA TYR A 18 -15.65 1.92 -6.75
C TYR A 18 -16.67 0.99 -7.43
N PRO A 19 -16.23 0.13 -8.37
CA PRO A 19 -17.12 -0.76 -9.08
C PRO A 19 -17.76 -1.79 -8.15
N ARG A 20 -18.92 -2.29 -8.54
CA ARG A 20 -19.58 -3.44 -7.93
C ARG A 20 -19.66 -4.56 -8.97
N PRO A 21 -19.16 -5.78 -8.69
CA PRO A 21 -18.51 -6.27 -7.47
C PRO A 21 -17.11 -5.64 -7.19
N PRO A 22 -16.53 -5.85 -5.98
CA PRO A 22 -15.16 -5.40 -5.68
C PRO A 22 -14.15 -5.81 -6.76
N ALA A 23 -13.16 -4.95 -7.01
CA ALA A 23 -12.19 -5.16 -8.08
C ALA A 23 -10.75 -5.21 -7.57
N LEU A 24 -9.94 -6.11 -8.12
CA LEU A 24 -8.50 -6.15 -7.92
C LEU A 24 -7.83 -5.38 -9.07
N VAL A 25 -7.12 -4.31 -8.75
CA VAL A 25 -6.49 -3.43 -9.76
C VAL A 25 -5.01 -3.21 -9.46
N PRO A 26 -4.15 -3.01 -10.49
CA PRO A 26 -2.76 -2.66 -10.28
C PRO A 26 -2.59 -1.35 -9.49
N THR A 27 -1.51 -1.24 -8.72
CA THR A 27 -1.08 0.01 -8.09
C THR A 27 0.31 0.40 -8.55
N THR A 28 0.54 1.70 -8.71
CA THR A 28 1.86 2.26 -9.05
C THR A 28 2.72 2.51 -7.80
N ALA A 29 2.24 2.11 -6.62
CA ALA A 29 2.98 2.24 -5.38
C ALA A 29 4.14 1.25 -5.31
N HIS A 30 5.29 1.72 -4.80
CA HIS A 30 6.35 0.83 -4.33
C HIS A 30 5.94 0.28 -2.96
N LEU A 31 5.72 -1.04 -2.88
CA LEU A 31 5.27 -1.71 -1.67
C LEU A 31 6.45 -2.42 -1.01
N ARG A 32 6.69 -2.12 0.27
CA ARG A 32 7.68 -2.80 1.11
C ARG A 32 6.99 -3.38 2.34
N VAL A 33 7.23 -4.65 2.61
CA VAL A 33 6.85 -5.30 3.87
C VAL A 33 8.11 -5.35 4.73
N LEU A 34 8.08 -4.62 5.84
CA LEU A 34 9.19 -4.53 6.77
C LEU A 34 8.86 -5.34 8.01
N HIS A 35 9.83 -6.08 8.53
CA HIS A 35 9.72 -6.58 9.89
C HIS A 35 9.77 -5.40 10.86
N ALA A 36 8.99 -5.44 11.94
CA ALA A 36 8.92 -4.33 12.88
C ALA A 36 10.24 -4.11 13.65
N GLU A 37 10.97 -5.20 13.92
CA GLU A 37 12.25 -5.15 14.61
C GLU A 37 13.42 -5.33 13.62
N PRO A 38 14.55 -4.63 13.83
CA PRO A 38 15.76 -4.83 13.05
C PRO A 38 16.42 -6.19 13.34
N ASP A 39 17.36 -6.61 12.49
CA ASP A 39 18.15 -7.81 12.70
C ASP A 39 19.15 -7.66 13.87
N ALA A 40 19.90 -8.72 14.16
CA ALA A 40 20.91 -8.73 15.22
C ALA A 40 22.03 -7.68 15.06
N ASN A 41 22.20 -7.12 13.86
CA ASN A 41 23.17 -6.07 13.55
C ASN A 41 22.54 -4.67 13.53
N GLY A 42 21.24 -4.56 13.86
CA GLY A 42 20.50 -3.31 13.86
C GLY A 42 20.03 -2.87 12.47
N GLN A 43 20.00 -3.75 11.47
CA GLN A 43 19.57 -3.43 10.10
C GLN A 43 18.07 -3.69 9.89
N GLU A 44 17.41 -2.85 9.10
CA GLU A 44 16.01 -3.04 8.70
C GLU A 44 15.84 -4.35 7.91
N VAL A 45 14.90 -5.19 8.34
CA VAL A 45 14.60 -6.45 7.63
C VAL A 45 13.45 -6.23 6.65
N VAL A 46 13.77 -6.31 5.36
CA VAL A 46 12.79 -6.26 4.28
C VAL A 46 12.33 -7.68 3.96
N VAL A 47 11.07 -7.98 4.23
CA VAL A 47 10.46 -9.29 3.96
C VAL A 47 10.01 -9.39 2.49
N ALA A 48 9.49 -8.30 1.94
CA ALA A 48 9.10 -8.22 0.53
C ALA A 48 9.24 -6.80 -0.01
N ASP A 49 9.58 -6.70 -1.30
CA ASP A 49 9.73 -5.45 -2.02
C ASP A 49 9.19 -5.63 -3.45
N THR A 50 8.25 -4.78 -3.88
CA THR A 50 7.68 -4.86 -5.23
C THR A 50 7.16 -3.53 -5.77
N CYS A 51 7.35 -3.32 -7.07
CA CYS A 51 6.70 -2.27 -7.84
C CYS A 51 5.52 -2.81 -8.68
N LYS A 52 5.17 -4.09 -8.54
CA LYS A 52 4.08 -4.77 -9.27
C LYS A 52 2.95 -5.16 -8.31
N GLY A 53 2.57 -4.21 -7.45
CA GLY A 53 1.52 -4.40 -6.45
C GLY A 53 0.12 -4.40 -7.06
N LEU A 54 -0.82 -5.01 -6.35
CA LEU A 54 -2.26 -4.92 -6.59
C LEU A 54 -2.93 -4.27 -5.37
N ARG A 55 -4.04 -3.59 -5.59
CA ARG A 55 -4.93 -3.08 -4.53
C ARG A 55 -6.35 -3.57 -4.77
N VAL A 56 -7.10 -3.74 -3.69
CA VAL A 56 -8.53 -4.05 -3.76
C VAL A 56 -9.33 -2.76 -3.65
N LEU A 57 -10.27 -2.57 -4.57
CA LEU A 57 -11.31 -1.55 -4.49
C LEU A 57 -12.52 -2.17 -3.79
N GLU A 58 -12.64 -1.95 -2.48
CA GLU A 58 -13.71 -2.53 -1.67
C GLU A 58 -15.06 -1.82 -1.87
N THR A 59 -16.15 -2.51 -1.54
CA THR A 59 -17.48 -1.89 -1.53
C THR A 59 -17.80 -1.35 -0.15
N SER A 60 -18.11 -0.06 -0.04
CA SER A 60 -18.69 0.50 1.18
C SER A 60 -20.19 0.16 1.29
N HIS A 61 -20.62 -0.09 2.52
CA HIS A 61 -22.02 -0.07 2.93
C HIS A 61 -22.18 0.93 4.06
N PRO A 62 -23.25 1.75 4.05
CA PRO A 62 -23.53 2.62 5.19
C PRO A 62 -23.75 1.77 6.44
N PRO A 63 -23.33 2.22 7.64
CA PRO A 63 -23.65 1.54 8.88
C PRO A 63 -25.18 1.44 9.05
N THR A 64 -25.69 0.29 9.49
CA THR A 64 -27.07 0.09 9.97
C THR A 64 -27.16 0.19 11.47
#